data_AF-A0A226DRL7-F1
#
_entry.id   AF-A0A226DRL7-F1
#
_cell.length_a   1.000
_cell.length_b   1.000
_cell.length_c   1.000
_cell.angle_alpha   90.00
_cell.angle_beta   90.00
_cell.angle_gamma   90.00
#
_symmetry.space_group_name_H-M   'P 1'
#
loop_
_entity.id
_entity.type
_entity.pdbx_description
1 polymer ?
#
loop_
_entity_poly.entity_id
_entity_poly.type
_entity_poly.pdbx_seq_one_letter_code
_entity_poly.pdbx_strand_id
1 'polypeptide(L)'
;MYQKEFLPGLQFMLKICKILSCSPFEWDPESSRLIKCRSPWQLTMFKAQCLLSIAYSIVLGLNICFGRLNEIEKFQGFGFFMAYLVTSLIRWNYALDNGPCQVIHAFLDVEAAILGNLPALPASLETKAVQLFIQLCQVCIPAFPVLVFILLRVVPCTPPFILSMLPGCQGGSESPGHYLVRLGVNVFEAWMTAHMMYSTGIVACFVFSVGIVFILNFLRVLERSRLRANIAKDRRKLNITHWPLTSQGVAPDPTNYITTDLADHTDCIRLYRVVQILEKSLNAYLSERILPAIMIGDPTVEIFGLFVCISLSKETPMPGFLIFPLMTTVTGINNVVIVALASKFHSASERLLVCWERASLSNKWNNKLRRRDLRACNVLKIKFGSNFVEKGTPLVLQDFCINQTISLILLNRERK
;
A
#
# COMPACT_ATOMS: atom_id res chain seq x y z
N MET A 1 7.62 15.26 -4.54
CA MET A 1 7.44 13.99 -3.82
C MET A 1 6.85 12.90 -4.71
N TYR A 2 5.56 12.88 -5.06
CA TYR A 2 4.96 11.76 -5.82
C TYR A 2 5.63 11.58 -7.18
N GLN A 3 5.67 12.64 -7.98
CA GLN A 3 6.20 12.66 -9.34
C GLN A 3 7.70 12.35 -9.40
N LYS A 4 8.47 12.81 -8.41
CA LYS A 4 9.95 12.63 -8.41
C LYS A 4 10.38 11.30 -7.78
N GLU A 5 9.75 10.89 -6.69
CA GLU A 5 10.23 9.76 -5.88
C GLU A 5 9.53 8.45 -6.20
N PHE A 6 8.22 8.48 -6.48
CA PHE A 6 7.41 7.26 -6.59
C PHE A 6 6.96 6.94 -8.01
N LEU A 7 6.75 7.97 -8.85
CA LEU A 7 6.28 7.78 -10.23
C LEU A 7 7.21 6.91 -11.09
N PRO A 8 8.56 7.01 -11.04
CA PRO A 8 9.42 6.11 -11.82
C PRO A 8 9.21 4.63 -11.48
N GLY A 9 9.05 4.32 -10.18
CA GLY A 9 8.75 2.96 -9.73
C GLY A 9 7.38 2.46 -10.20
N LEU A 10 6.37 3.33 -10.18
CA LEU A 10 5.04 3.02 -10.70
C LEU A 10 5.08 2.73 -12.20
N GLN A 11 5.76 3.57 -12.98
CA GLN A 11 5.91 3.39 -14.43
C GLN A 11 6.63 2.08 -14.77
N PHE A 12 7.67 1.72 -14.01
CA PHE A 12 8.36 0.45 -14.16
C PHE A 12 7.42 -0.75 -13.95
N MET A 13 6.66 -0.76 -12.85
CA MET A 13 5.69 -1.82 -12.55
C MET A 13 4.59 -1.92 -13.61
N LEU A 14 4.10 -0.79 -14.12
CA LEU A 14 3.08 -0.74 -15.18
C LEU A 14 3.60 -1.30 -16.51
N LYS A 15 4.86 -1.07 -16.87
CA LYS A 15 5.47 -1.68 -18.07
C LYS A 15 5.47 -3.21 -17.97
N ILE A 16 5.82 -3.75 -16.81
CA ILE A 16 5.77 -5.20 -16.57
C ILE A 16 4.32 -5.70 -16.61
N CYS A 17 3.39 -4.98 -15.98
CA CYS A 17 1.98 -5.35 -16.01
C CYS A 17 1.38 -5.31 -17.42
N LYS A 18 1.87 -4.42 -18.29
CA LYS A 18 1.48 -4.38 -19.72
C LYS A 18 1.95 -5.63 -20.47
N ILE A 19 3.17 -6.11 -20.18
CA ILE A 19 3.68 -7.38 -20.74
C ILE A 19 2.83 -8.55 -20.26
N LEU A 20 2.49 -8.58 -18.97
CA LEU A 20 1.67 -9.64 -18.36
C LEU A 20 0.16 -9.48 -18.62
N SER A 21 -0.28 -8.39 -19.24
CA SER A 21 -1.69 -8.01 -19.38
C SER A 21 -2.50 -8.03 -18.07
N CYS A 22 -1.85 -7.68 -16.95
CA CYS A 22 -2.40 -7.78 -15.60
C CYS A 22 -2.80 -6.44 -14.94
N SER A 23 -2.77 -5.36 -15.73
CA SER A 23 -3.30 -4.04 -15.36
C SER A 23 -4.18 -3.51 -16.50
N PRO A 24 -5.35 -2.91 -16.20
CA PRO A 24 -6.19 -2.26 -17.20
C PRO A 24 -5.74 -0.81 -17.51
N PHE A 25 -4.67 -0.35 -16.86
CA PHE A 25 -4.10 0.98 -17.02
C PHE A 25 -2.67 0.93 -17.56
N GLU A 26 -2.33 1.91 -18.38
CA GLU A 26 -0.99 2.17 -18.88
C GLU A 26 -0.61 3.64 -18.65
N TRP A 27 0.69 3.92 -18.58
CA TRP A 27 1.19 5.29 -18.49
C TRP A 27 1.33 5.88 -19.89
N ASP A 28 0.72 7.04 -20.11
CA ASP A 28 0.85 7.81 -21.34
C ASP A 28 1.91 8.91 -21.17
N PRO A 29 3.04 8.84 -21.90
CA PRO A 29 4.09 9.85 -21.81
C PRO A 29 3.66 11.21 -22.35
N GLU A 30 2.72 11.27 -23.29
CA GLU A 30 2.28 12.53 -23.92
C GLU A 30 1.47 13.37 -22.94
N SER A 31 0.45 12.77 -22.31
CA SER A 31 -0.34 13.46 -21.29
C SER A 31 0.33 13.49 -19.91
N SER A 32 1.38 12.68 -19.69
CA SER A 32 1.93 12.39 -18.35
C SER A 32 0.84 11.94 -17.38
N ARG A 33 -0.08 11.09 -17.86
CA ARG A 33 -1.20 10.53 -17.08
C ARG A 33 -1.30 9.03 -17.23
N LEU A 34 -1.92 8.40 -16.24
CA LEU A 34 -2.46 7.05 -16.40
C LEU A 34 -3.70 7.11 -17.29
N ILE A 35 -3.72 6.28 -18.33
CA ILE A 35 -4.88 6.11 -19.20
C ILE A 35 -5.32 4.64 -19.17
N LYS A 36 -6.57 4.38 -19.55
CA LYS A 36 -7.04 3.01 -19.77
C LYS A 36 -6.33 2.41 -20.98
N CYS A 37 -5.92 1.14 -20.89
CA CYS A 37 -5.28 0.44 -22.00
C CYS A 37 -6.14 0.51 -23.27
N ARG A 38 -5.54 0.92 -24.39
CA ARG A 38 -6.25 1.07 -25.68
C ARG A 38 -6.59 -0.28 -26.33
N SER A 39 -5.84 -1.33 -26.03
CA SER A 39 -6.02 -2.66 -26.63
C SER A 39 -7.22 -3.39 -26.02
N PRO A 40 -8.27 -3.72 -26.80
CA PRO A 40 -9.42 -4.48 -26.30
C PRO A 40 -9.01 -5.91 -25.88
N TRP A 41 -7.97 -6.46 -26.50
CA TRP A 41 -7.42 -7.77 -26.14
C TRP A 41 -6.81 -7.75 -24.74
N GLN A 42 -6.04 -6.71 -24.39
CA GLN A 42 -5.47 -6.58 -23.04
C GLN A 42 -6.55 -6.45 -21.96
N LEU A 43 -7.61 -5.66 -22.24
CA LEU A 43 -8.74 -5.52 -21.31
C LEU A 43 -9.49 -6.84 -21.12
N THR A 44 -9.68 -7.59 -22.20
CA THR A 44 -10.32 -8.92 -22.15
C THR A 44 -9.45 -9.91 -21.39
N MET A 45 -8.14 -9.91 -21.64
CA MET A 45 -7.18 -10.76 -20.94
C MET A 45 -7.12 -10.44 -19.45
N PHE A 46 -7.12 -9.16 -19.07
CA PHE A 46 -7.17 -8.74 -17.67
C PHE A 46 -8.44 -9.25 -16.97
N LYS A 47 -9.61 -9.11 -17.60
CA LYS A 47 -10.87 -9.66 -17.06
C LYS A 47 -10.83 -11.18 -16.91
N ALA A 48 -10.29 -11.88 -17.91
CA ALA A 48 -10.10 -13.32 -17.87
C ALA A 48 -9.16 -13.71 -16.71
N GLN A 49 -8.05 -13.00 -16.52
CA GLN A 49 -7.17 -13.19 -15.38
C GLN A 49 -7.91 -12.99 -14.07
N CYS A 50 -8.70 -11.92 -13.88
CA CYS A 50 -9.47 -11.70 -12.64
C CYS A 50 -10.38 -12.89 -12.29
N LEU A 51 -11.12 -13.41 -13.27
CA LEU A 51 -11.94 -14.60 -13.08
C LEU A 51 -11.08 -15.83 -12.78
N LEU A 52 -9.97 -15.99 -13.52
CA LEU A 52 -9.04 -17.09 -13.35
C LEU A 52 -8.42 -17.12 -11.95
N SER A 53 -8.09 -15.98 -11.34
CA SER A 53 -7.55 -15.99 -9.96
C SER A 53 -8.58 -16.37 -8.91
N ILE A 54 -9.86 -15.98 -9.07
CA ILE A 54 -10.92 -16.46 -8.17
C ILE A 54 -11.10 -17.96 -8.34
N ALA A 55 -11.23 -18.44 -9.58
CA ALA A 55 -11.36 -19.86 -9.87
C ALA A 55 -10.17 -20.66 -9.29
N TYR A 56 -8.96 -20.15 -9.48
CA TYR A 56 -7.73 -20.72 -8.94
C TYR A 56 -7.75 -20.77 -7.41
N SER A 57 -8.07 -19.67 -6.72
CA SER A 57 -8.22 -19.67 -5.25
C SER A 57 -9.29 -20.66 -4.76
N ILE A 58 -10.42 -20.80 -5.47
CA ILE A 58 -11.46 -21.80 -5.15
C ILE A 58 -10.88 -23.22 -5.28
N VAL A 59 -10.18 -23.52 -6.37
CA VAL A 59 -9.56 -24.83 -6.60
C VAL A 59 -8.52 -25.16 -5.52
N LEU A 60 -7.66 -24.20 -5.14
CA LEU A 60 -6.72 -24.36 -4.03
C LEU A 60 -7.44 -24.64 -2.70
N GLY A 61 -8.50 -23.88 -2.39
CA GLY A 61 -9.30 -24.07 -1.18
C GLY A 61 -9.98 -25.44 -1.13
N LEU A 62 -10.58 -25.88 -2.24
CA LEU A 62 -11.18 -27.21 -2.35
C LEU A 62 -10.14 -28.32 -2.15
N ASN A 63 -8.93 -28.17 -2.70
CA ASN A 63 -7.85 -29.13 -2.49
C ASN A 63 -7.41 -29.19 -1.02
N ILE A 64 -7.35 -28.05 -0.32
CA ILE A 64 -6.99 -28.04 1.11
C ILE A 64 -8.08 -28.70 1.96
N CYS A 65 -9.36 -28.43 1.66
CA CYS A 65 -10.48 -28.96 2.42
C CYS A 65 -10.73 -30.45 2.17
N PHE A 66 -10.72 -30.88 0.90
CA PHE A 66 -11.16 -32.21 0.48
C PHE A 66 -10.05 -33.09 -0.11
N GLY A 67 -8.87 -32.52 -0.36
CA GLY A 67 -7.73 -33.26 -0.89
C GLY A 67 -7.13 -34.23 0.13
N ARG A 68 -6.40 -35.23 -0.38
CA ARG A 68 -5.70 -36.25 0.40
C ARG A 68 -4.38 -35.73 0.97
N LEU A 69 -4.43 -34.55 1.57
CA LEU A 69 -3.29 -33.89 2.17
C LEU A 69 -3.18 -34.29 3.65
N ASN A 70 -1.96 -34.53 4.12
CA ASN A 70 -1.71 -34.66 5.55
C ASN A 70 -1.89 -33.30 6.26
N GLU A 71 -1.93 -33.30 7.59
CA GLU A 71 -2.19 -32.05 8.34
C GLU A 71 -1.13 -30.97 8.08
N ILE A 72 0.14 -31.37 8.01
CA ILE A 72 1.29 -30.49 7.76
C ILE A 72 1.17 -29.81 6.39
N GLU A 73 0.85 -30.60 5.36
CA GLU A 73 0.60 -30.16 4.00
C GLU A 73 -0.58 -29.21 3.91
N LYS A 74 -1.64 -29.43 4.71
CA LYS A 74 -2.76 -28.49 4.82
C LYS A 74 -2.33 -27.16 5.41
N PHE A 75 -1.52 -27.15 6.48
CA PHE A 75 -1.01 -25.92 7.07
C PHE A 75 -0.10 -25.13 6.10
N GLN A 76 0.81 -25.82 5.41
CA GLN A 76 1.66 -25.23 4.37
C GLN A 76 0.80 -24.66 3.22
N GLY A 77 -0.13 -25.47 2.72
CA GLY A 77 -1.03 -25.10 1.64
C GLY A 77 -1.94 -23.91 2.00
N PHE A 78 -2.39 -23.83 3.24
CA PHE A 78 -3.26 -22.75 3.72
C PHE A 78 -2.58 -21.38 3.68
N GLY A 79 -1.29 -21.29 4.03
CA GLY A 79 -0.53 -20.04 3.92
C GLY A 79 -0.51 -19.51 2.48
N PHE A 80 -0.22 -20.37 1.51
CA PHE A 80 -0.27 -20.03 0.08
C PHE A 80 -1.69 -19.65 -0.37
N PHE A 81 -2.69 -20.45 -0.02
CA PHE A 81 -4.08 -20.18 -0.37
C PHE A 81 -4.53 -18.80 0.13
N MET A 82 -4.22 -18.45 1.37
CA MET A 82 -4.56 -17.13 1.92
C MET A 82 -3.84 -16.01 1.17
N ALA A 83 -2.56 -16.16 0.83
CA ALA A 83 -1.84 -15.18 0.02
C ALA A 83 -2.48 -14.97 -1.38
N TYR A 84 -2.88 -16.06 -2.05
CA TYR A 84 -3.58 -15.97 -3.35
C TYR A 84 -4.99 -15.39 -3.22
N LEU A 85 -5.70 -15.69 -2.13
CA LEU A 85 -7.03 -15.14 -1.88
C LEU A 85 -6.95 -13.62 -1.66
N VAL A 86 -6.02 -13.15 -0.83
CA VAL A 86 -5.81 -11.73 -0.54
C VAL A 86 -5.44 -10.96 -1.79
N THR A 87 -4.46 -11.46 -2.55
CA THR A 87 -4.05 -10.82 -3.81
C THR A 87 -5.17 -10.82 -4.85
N SER A 88 -5.99 -11.88 -4.93
CA SER A 88 -7.22 -11.90 -5.74
C SER A 88 -8.22 -10.82 -5.32
N LEU A 89 -8.45 -10.66 -4.02
CA LEU A 89 -9.39 -9.65 -3.49
C LEU A 89 -8.87 -8.23 -3.73
N ILE A 90 -7.59 -7.95 -3.48
CA ILE A 90 -7.01 -6.62 -3.67
C ILE A 90 -7.06 -6.23 -5.15
N ARG A 91 -6.64 -7.12 -6.05
CA ARG A 91 -6.55 -6.82 -7.49
C ARG A 91 -7.89 -6.79 -8.21
N TRP A 92 -8.97 -7.26 -7.60
CA TRP A 92 -10.26 -7.44 -8.26
C TRP A 92 -10.75 -6.13 -8.92
N ASN A 93 -10.69 -6.01 -10.25
CA ASN A 93 -11.22 -4.82 -10.92
C ASN A 93 -11.96 -5.18 -12.21
N TYR A 94 -12.87 -6.16 -12.11
CA TYR A 94 -13.59 -6.69 -13.27
C TYR A 94 -14.41 -5.60 -14.00
N ALA A 95 -14.99 -4.67 -13.24
CA ALA A 95 -15.74 -3.53 -13.77
C ALA A 95 -14.87 -2.48 -14.47
N LEU A 96 -13.54 -2.61 -14.42
CA LEU A 96 -12.58 -1.62 -14.93
C LEU A 96 -12.82 -0.23 -14.33
N ASP A 97 -13.07 -0.20 -13.02
CA ASP A 97 -13.26 1.03 -12.26
C ASP A 97 -12.00 1.91 -12.31
N ASN A 98 -12.21 3.20 -12.52
CA ASN A 98 -11.15 4.20 -12.66
C ASN A 98 -10.68 4.77 -11.32
N GLY A 99 -11.26 4.38 -10.19
CA GLY A 99 -10.94 4.86 -8.85
C GLY A 99 -9.43 4.96 -8.56
N PRO A 100 -8.62 3.89 -8.72
CA PRO A 100 -7.19 3.97 -8.40
C PRO A 100 -6.43 4.93 -9.33
N CYS A 101 -6.83 5.02 -10.60
CA CYS A 101 -6.26 5.97 -11.56
C CYS A 101 -6.58 7.41 -11.18
N GLN A 102 -7.84 7.69 -10.82
CA GLN A 102 -8.30 9.01 -10.37
C GLN A 102 -7.60 9.47 -9.09
N VAL A 103 -7.40 8.57 -8.13
CA VAL A 103 -6.66 8.87 -6.89
C VAL A 103 -5.22 9.31 -7.22
N ILE A 104 -4.54 8.58 -8.10
CA ILE A 104 -3.16 8.93 -8.52
C ILE A 104 -3.14 10.27 -9.27
N HIS A 105 -4.08 10.50 -10.20
CA HIS A 105 -4.19 11.77 -10.91
C HIS A 105 -4.40 12.93 -9.94
N ALA A 106 -5.30 12.77 -8.97
CA ALA A 106 -5.55 13.80 -7.96
C ALA A 106 -4.30 14.13 -7.14
N PHE A 107 -3.45 13.15 -6.81
CA PHE A 107 -2.18 13.40 -6.14
C PHE A 107 -1.19 14.16 -7.05
N LEU A 108 -1.08 13.78 -8.33
CA LEU A 108 -0.24 14.48 -9.29
C LEU A 108 -0.70 15.93 -9.52
N ASP A 109 -2.01 16.16 -9.62
CA ASP A 109 -2.61 17.49 -9.77
C ASP A 109 -2.37 18.37 -8.56
N VAL A 110 -2.63 17.85 -7.36
CA VAL A 110 -2.38 18.57 -6.11
C VAL A 110 -0.90 18.88 -5.95
N GLU A 111 -0.01 17.95 -6.31
CA GLU A 111 1.41 18.19 -6.27
C GLU A 111 1.85 19.31 -7.24
N ALA A 112 1.42 19.24 -8.49
CA ALA A 112 1.77 20.24 -9.50
C ALA A 112 1.20 21.62 -9.16
N ALA A 113 -0.07 21.70 -8.77
CA ALA A 113 -0.76 22.97 -8.53
C ALA A 113 -0.37 23.63 -7.20
N ILE A 114 -0.20 22.85 -6.13
CA ILE A 114 -0.02 23.37 -4.77
C ILE A 114 1.44 23.22 -4.30
N LEU A 115 2.04 22.04 -4.46
CA LEU A 115 3.38 21.78 -3.93
C LEU A 115 4.49 22.36 -4.82
N GLY A 116 4.23 22.64 -6.10
CA GLY A 116 5.20 23.23 -7.03
C GLY A 116 5.73 24.59 -6.57
N ASN A 117 4.91 25.38 -5.87
CA ASN A 117 5.28 26.72 -5.38
C ASN A 117 5.88 26.71 -3.96
N LEU A 118 5.92 25.55 -3.31
CA LEU A 118 6.38 25.41 -1.94
C LEU A 118 7.85 25.03 -1.89
N PRO A 119 8.61 25.52 -0.89
CA PRO A 119 10.01 25.15 -0.74
C PRO A 119 10.13 23.65 -0.52
N ALA A 120 11.07 23.03 -1.23
CA ALA A 120 11.32 21.60 -1.12
C ALA A 120 11.56 21.20 0.35
N LEU A 121 10.72 20.31 0.86
CA LEU A 121 10.87 19.78 2.21
C LEU A 121 11.77 18.54 2.16
N PRO A 122 12.65 18.36 3.16
CA PRO A 122 13.38 17.10 3.28
C PRO A 122 12.39 15.95 3.51
N ALA A 123 12.67 14.81 2.89
CA ALA A 123 11.87 13.59 3.03
C ALA A 123 11.63 13.27 4.51
N SER A 124 10.36 13.01 4.86
CA SER A 124 9.99 12.58 6.20
C SER A 124 10.51 11.17 6.50
N LEU A 125 10.55 10.78 7.77
CA LEU A 125 10.92 9.41 8.14
C LEU A 125 9.92 8.41 7.54
N GLU A 126 8.65 8.79 7.50
CA GLU A 126 7.55 8.05 6.90
C GLU A 126 7.77 7.86 5.38
N THR A 127 8.19 8.91 4.68
CA THR A 127 8.55 8.84 3.25
C THR A 127 9.69 7.87 3.02
N LYS A 128 10.76 7.96 3.82
CA LYS A 128 11.91 7.05 3.71
C LYS A 128 11.53 5.59 4.00
N ALA A 129 10.67 5.37 5.00
CA ALA A 129 10.16 4.04 5.33
C ALA A 129 9.36 3.44 4.17
N VAL A 130 8.46 4.22 3.54
CA VAL A 130 7.70 3.75 2.37
C VAL A 130 8.58 3.57 1.14
N GLN A 131 9.59 4.42 0.91
CA GLN A 131 10.56 4.20 -0.16
C GLN A 131 11.30 2.87 0.02
N LEU A 132 11.81 2.60 1.23
CA LEU A 132 12.48 1.33 1.55
C LEU A 132 11.53 0.13 1.39
N PHE A 133 10.29 0.27 1.85
CA PHE A 133 9.26 -0.76 1.67
C PHE A 133 8.97 -1.04 0.20
N ILE A 134 8.84 -0.01 -0.64
CA ILE A 134 8.61 -0.17 -2.08
C ILE A 134 9.82 -0.85 -2.75
N GLN A 135 11.04 -0.49 -2.36
CA GLN A 135 12.26 -1.16 -2.85
C GLN A 135 12.27 -2.64 -2.49
N LEU A 136 11.89 -2.98 -1.25
CA LEU A 136 11.72 -4.37 -0.82
C LEU A 136 10.67 -5.07 -1.70
N CYS A 137 9.48 -4.48 -1.90
CA CYS A 137 8.45 -5.05 -2.77
C CYS A 137 8.92 -5.24 -4.21
N GLN A 138 9.70 -4.30 -4.77
CA GLN A 138 10.25 -4.42 -6.13
C GLN A 138 11.18 -5.62 -6.30
N VAL A 139 11.85 -6.05 -5.23
CA VAL A 139 12.68 -7.27 -5.23
C VAL A 139 11.83 -8.51 -4.95
N CYS A 140 10.93 -8.45 -3.97
CA CYS A 140 10.14 -9.61 -3.54
C CYS A 140 9.09 -10.04 -4.57
N ILE A 141 8.43 -9.09 -5.26
CA ILE A 141 7.39 -9.37 -6.26
C ILE A 141 7.90 -10.26 -7.41
N PRO A 142 9.06 -9.99 -8.05
CA PRO A 142 9.62 -10.90 -9.04
C PRO A 142 10.26 -12.15 -8.42
N ALA A 143 10.85 -12.07 -7.22
CA ALA A 143 11.49 -13.22 -6.59
C ALA A 143 10.49 -14.32 -6.24
N PHE A 144 9.30 -13.96 -5.76
CA PHE A 144 8.28 -14.91 -5.33
C PHE A 144 7.83 -15.91 -6.42
N PRO A 145 7.38 -15.51 -7.63
CA PRO A 145 7.03 -16.44 -8.70
C PRO A 145 8.22 -17.28 -9.19
N VAL A 146 9.44 -16.73 -9.17
CA VAL A 146 10.66 -17.49 -9.50
C VAL A 146 10.91 -18.59 -8.46
N LEU A 147 10.79 -18.27 -7.17
CA LEU A 147 10.91 -19.26 -6.10
C LEU A 147 9.81 -20.33 -6.17
N VAL A 148 8.56 -19.95 -6.47
CA VAL A 148 7.47 -20.90 -6.71
C VAL A 148 7.78 -21.82 -7.90
N PHE A 149 8.29 -21.28 -9.00
CA PHE A 149 8.69 -22.08 -10.15
C PHE A 149 9.80 -23.08 -9.78
N ILE A 150 10.84 -22.63 -9.09
CA ILE A 150 11.95 -23.46 -8.64
C ILE A 150 11.44 -24.55 -7.68
N LEU A 151 10.59 -24.19 -6.72
CA LEU A 151 9.93 -25.13 -5.81
C LEU A 151 9.23 -26.24 -6.59
N LEU A 152 8.36 -25.90 -7.55
CA LEU A 152 7.60 -26.89 -8.32
C LEU A 152 8.46 -27.72 -9.28
N ARG A 153 9.66 -27.24 -9.64
CA ARG A 153 10.63 -28.05 -10.38
C ARG A 153 11.27 -29.11 -9.48
N VAL A 154 11.63 -28.75 -8.25
CA VAL A 154 12.27 -29.66 -7.29
C VAL A 154 11.25 -30.62 -6.66
N VAL A 155 10.12 -30.09 -6.20
CA VAL A 155 9.05 -30.83 -5.52
C VAL A 155 7.72 -30.50 -6.23
N PRO A 156 7.36 -31.24 -7.30
CA PRO A 156 6.20 -30.91 -8.13
C PRO A 156 4.87 -31.11 -7.42
N CYS A 157 4.84 -32.03 -6.44
CA CYS A 157 3.63 -32.38 -5.72
C CYS A 157 3.42 -31.51 -4.47
N THR A 158 4.09 -30.35 -4.38
CA THR A 158 3.92 -29.46 -3.22
C THR A 158 2.49 -28.91 -3.17
N PRO A 159 1.76 -29.07 -2.06
CA PRO A 159 0.47 -28.43 -1.86
C PRO A 159 0.63 -26.91 -1.68
N PRO A 160 -0.35 -26.10 -2.12
CA PRO A 160 -1.67 -26.48 -2.61
C PRO A 160 -1.73 -26.58 -4.15
N PHE A 161 -0.59 -26.54 -4.86
CA PHE A 161 -0.51 -26.36 -6.30
C PHE A 161 -1.15 -27.48 -7.12
N ILE A 162 -1.51 -27.21 -8.38
CA ILE A 162 -2.34 -28.07 -9.25
C ILE A 162 -1.77 -29.49 -9.37
N LEU A 163 -0.46 -29.65 -9.51
CA LEU A 163 0.16 -30.98 -9.62
C LEU A 163 -0.05 -31.86 -8.38
N SER A 164 -0.19 -31.26 -7.18
CA SER A 164 -0.53 -32.00 -5.96
C SER A 164 -1.94 -32.62 -5.99
N MET A 165 -2.80 -32.13 -6.89
CA MET A 165 -4.19 -32.61 -7.06
C MET A 165 -4.29 -33.79 -8.03
N LEU A 166 -3.26 -34.04 -8.84
CA LEU A 166 -3.28 -35.08 -9.86
C LEU A 166 -2.85 -36.45 -9.29
N PRO A 167 -3.60 -37.53 -9.60
CA PRO A 167 -3.20 -38.87 -9.18
C PRO A 167 -1.87 -39.26 -9.84
N GLY A 168 -0.97 -39.87 -9.07
CA GLY A 168 0.31 -40.38 -9.61
C GLY A 168 1.46 -39.38 -9.66
N CYS A 169 1.32 -38.20 -9.04
CA CYS A 169 2.38 -37.17 -9.04
C CYS A 169 3.76 -37.68 -8.53
N GLN A 170 3.79 -38.67 -7.62
CA GLN A 170 5.04 -39.16 -7.00
C GLN A 170 5.69 -40.39 -7.66
N GLY A 171 5.10 -41.02 -8.69
CA GLY A 171 5.53 -42.39 -9.05
C GLY A 171 5.45 -42.83 -10.52
N GLY A 172 5.26 -41.92 -11.46
CA GLY A 172 5.17 -42.27 -12.89
C GLY A 172 6.52 -42.35 -13.59
N SER A 173 6.72 -43.38 -14.42
CA SER A 173 7.80 -43.42 -15.42
C SER A 173 7.73 -42.17 -16.31
N GLU A 174 8.85 -41.46 -16.47
CA GLU A 174 8.94 -40.21 -17.22
C GLU A 174 8.82 -40.47 -18.72
N SER A 175 7.59 -40.63 -19.22
CA SER A 175 7.35 -40.42 -20.64
C SER A 175 7.61 -38.95 -21.00
N PRO A 176 8.18 -38.64 -22.18
CA PRO A 176 8.44 -37.26 -22.61
C PRO A 176 7.19 -36.36 -22.55
N GLY A 177 6.01 -36.93 -22.82
CA GLY A 177 4.72 -36.23 -22.71
C GLY A 177 4.39 -35.79 -21.29
N HIS A 178 4.63 -36.65 -20.28
CA HIS A 178 4.38 -36.32 -18.88
C HIS A 178 5.28 -35.18 -18.39
N TYR A 179 6.54 -35.16 -18.84
CA TYR A 179 7.45 -34.05 -18.54
C TYR A 179 6.97 -32.72 -19.11
N LEU A 180 6.49 -32.70 -20.36
CA LEU A 180 5.96 -31.48 -20.99
C LEU A 180 4.72 -30.95 -20.28
N VAL A 181 3.78 -31.83 -19.91
CA VAL A 181 2.59 -31.43 -19.13
C VAL A 181 3.01 -30.84 -17.78
N ARG A 182 3.91 -31.51 -17.06
CA ARG A 182 4.44 -31.03 -15.77
C ARG A 182 5.12 -29.66 -15.89
N LEU A 183 5.95 -29.47 -16.91
CA LEU A 183 6.59 -28.19 -17.17
C LEU A 183 5.56 -27.10 -17.49
N GLY A 184 4.54 -27.42 -18.30
CA GLY A 184 3.44 -26.52 -18.62
C GLY A 184 2.69 -26.05 -17.38
N VAL A 185 2.35 -26.97 -16.46
CA VAL A 185 1.70 -26.61 -15.18
C VAL A 185 2.61 -25.73 -14.34
N ASN A 186 3.91 -26.04 -14.21
CA ASN A 186 4.83 -25.21 -13.45
C ASN A 186 4.96 -23.78 -14.00
N VAL A 187 5.01 -23.63 -15.33
CA VAL A 187 5.02 -22.31 -15.99
C VAL A 187 3.72 -21.57 -15.75
N PHE A 188 2.58 -22.26 -15.83
CA PHE A 188 1.27 -21.69 -15.51
C PHE A 188 1.21 -21.19 -14.06
N GLU A 189 1.65 -21.98 -13.10
CA GLU A 189 1.67 -21.63 -11.67
C GLU A 189 2.53 -20.39 -11.40
N ALA A 190 3.73 -20.34 -11.99
CA ALA A 190 4.62 -19.18 -11.89
C ALA A 190 4.01 -17.93 -12.53
N TRP A 191 3.35 -18.08 -13.70
CA TRP A 191 2.66 -17.00 -14.39
C TRP A 191 1.46 -16.47 -13.59
N MET A 192 0.64 -17.38 -13.04
CA MET A 192 -0.48 -17.05 -12.14
C MET A 192 0.00 -16.19 -10.98
N THR A 193 1.06 -16.66 -10.32
CA THR A 193 1.71 -15.97 -9.21
C THR A 193 2.21 -14.59 -9.62
N ALA A 194 2.95 -14.50 -10.72
CA ALA A 194 3.54 -13.25 -11.18
C ALA A 194 2.47 -12.20 -11.44
N HIS A 195 1.45 -12.52 -12.25
CA HIS A 195 0.44 -11.52 -12.61
C HIS A 195 -0.40 -11.07 -11.40
N MET A 196 -0.65 -11.95 -10.42
CA MET A 196 -1.36 -11.60 -9.18
C MET A 196 -0.53 -10.66 -8.30
N MET A 197 0.77 -10.96 -8.12
CA MET A 197 1.68 -10.16 -7.29
C MET A 197 1.95 -8.78 -7.89
N TYR A 198 2.20 -8.68 -9.20
CA TYR A 198 2.42 -7.39 -9.86
C TYR A 198 1.18 -6.48 -9.80
N SER A 199 0.00 -7.03 -10.10
CA SER A 199 -1.26 -6.28 -10.07
C SER A 199 -1.60 -5.77 -8.66
N THR A 200 -1.46 -6.65 -7.66
CA THR A 200 -1.65 -6.31 -6.23
C THR A 200 -0.62 -5.28 -5.76
N GLY A 201 0.64 -5.45 -6.15
CA GLY A 201 1.74 -4.56 -5.81
C GLY A 201 1.50 -3.11 -6.25
N ILE A 202 0.92 -2.88 -7.43
CA ILE A 202 0.56 -1.53 -7.87
C ILE A 202 -0.42 -0.87 -6.91
N VAL A 203 -1.50 -1.58 -6.57
CA VAL A 203 -2.56 -1.05 -5.71
C VAL A 203 -2.05 -0.84 -4.28
N ALA A 204 -1.43 -1.84 -3.69
CA ALA A 204 -0.93 -1.78 -2.31
C ALA A 204 0.23 -0.77 -2.15
N CYS A 205 1.19 -0.74 -3.07
CA CYS A 205 2.32 0.18 -2.94
C CYS A 205 1.95 1.62 -3.32
N PHE A 206 1.40 1.84 -4.52
CA PHE A 206 1.34 3.18 -5.11
C PHE A 206 0.01 3.90 -4.92
N VAL A 207 -1.09 3.16 -4.71
CA VAL A 207 -2.38 3.78 -4.36
C VAL A 207 -2.49 3.91 -2.85
N PHE A 208 -2.29 2.81 -2.11
CA PHE A 208 -2.43 2.78 -0.66
C PHE A 208 -1.25 3.46 0.06
N SER A 209 -0.05 2.86 0.03
CA SER A 209 1.07 3.32 0.87
C SER A 209 1.58 4.71 0.47
N VAL A 210 1.80 4.94 -0.82
CA VAL A 210 2.20 6.28 -1.32
C VAL A 210 1.09 7.31 -1.11
N GLY A 211 -0.19 6.94 -1.27
CA GLY A 211 -1.31 7.85 -1.06
C GLY A 211 -1.40 8.36 0.39
N ILE A 212 -1.20 7.48 1.37
CA ILE A 212 -1.18 7.88 2.79
C ILE A 212 0.02 8.79 3.07
N VAL A 213 1.22 8.43 2.60
CA VAL A 213 2.42 9.26 2.79
C VAL A 213 2.31 10.61 2.09
N PHE A 214 1.66 10.67 0.93
CA PHE A 214 1.37 11.93 0.24
C PHE A 214 0.57 12.88 1.12
N ILE A 215 -0.53 12.40 1.68
CA ILE A 215 -1.36 13.21 2.56
C ILE A 215 -0.60 13.58 3.86
N LEU A 216 0.15 12.64 4.45
CA LEU A 216 0.96 12.93 5.65
C LEU A 216 1.98 14.06 5.41
N ASN A 217 2.68 14.03 4.28
CA ASN A 217 3.61 15.11 3.93
C ASN A 217 2.88 16.42 3.67
N PHE A 218 1.69 16.38 3.06
CA PHE A 218 0.87 17.56 2.88
C PHE A 218 0.43 18.17 4.22
N LEU A 219 0.00 17.37 5.19
CA LEU A 219 -0.32 17.84 6.54
C LEU A 219 0.89 18.50 7.21
N ARG A 220 2.09 17.94 7.01
CA ARG A 220 3.35 18.50 7.51
C ARG A 220 3.69 19.85 6.87
N VAL A 221 3.42 20.02 5.57
CA VAL A 221 3.53 21.31 4.88
C VAL A 221 2.62 22.34 5.56
N LEU A 222 1.34 22.00 5.75
CA LEU A 222 0.35 22.89 6.39
C LEU A 222 0.77 23.31 7.80
N GLU A 223 1.31 22.37 8.59
CA GLU A 223 1.81 22.65 9.93
C GLU A 223 2.98 23.66 9.91
N ARG A 224 3.93 23.47 8.98
CA ARG A 224 5.10 24.36 8.83
C ARG A 224 4.74 25.74 8.30
N SER A 225 3.84 25.83 7.32
CA SER A 225 3.39 27.12 6.77
C SER A 225 2.75 27.97 7.86
N ARG A 226 1.96 27.36 8.76
CA ARG A 226 1.42 28.06 9.93
C ARG A 226 2.50 28.52 10.89
N LEU A 227 3.47 27.67 11.22
CA LEU A 227 4.54 28.03 12.16
C LEU A 227 5.33 29.25 11.65
N ARG A 228 5.63 29.29 10.35
CA ARG A 228 6.30 30.44 9.72
C ARG A 228 5.46 31.71 9.77
N ALA A 229 4.16 31.62 9.50
CA ALA A 229 3.26 32.77 9.59
C ALA A 229 3.20 33.34 11.02
N ASN A 230 3.20 32.48 12.04
CA ASN A 230 3.26 32.91 13.44
C ASN A 230 4.57 33.62 13.77
N ILE A 231 5.72 33.03 13.41
CA ILE A 231 7.04 33.63 13.64
C ILE A 231 7.17 34.99 12.93
N ALA A 232 6.73 35.08 11.68
CA ALA A 232 6.75 36.34 10.91
C ALA A 232 5.87 37.43 11.55
N LYS A 233 4.74 37.04 12.16
CA LYS A 233 3.86 37.95 12.89
C LYS A 233 4.49 38.41 14.21
N ASP A 234 5.12 37.52 14.95
CA ASP A 234 5.75 37.85 16.22
C ASP A 234 7.02 38.71 16.01
N ARG A 235 7.79 38.47 14.94
CA ARG A 235 8.90 39.36 14.52
C ARG A 235 8.41 40.78 14.19
N ARG A 236 7.26 40.91 13.50
CA ARG A 236 6.66 42.23 13.22
C ARG A 236 6.23 42.97 14.48
N LYS A 237 5.79 42.26 15.53
CA LYS A 237 5.46 42.88 16.82
C LYS A 237 6.70 43.38 17.56
N LEU A 238 7.80 42.64 17.48
CA LEU A 238 9.07 42.99 18.15
C LEU A 238 9.80 44.16 17.45
N ASN A 239 9.70 44.28 16.12
CA ASN A 239 10.34 45.37 15.37
C ASN A 239 9.59 46.72 15.41
N ILE A 240 8.52 46.87 16.22
CA ILE A 240 7.78 48.14 16.36
C ILE A 240 8.31 49.02 17.50
N THR A 241 9.34 48.57 18.24
CA THR A 241 10.02 49.40 19.25
C THR A 241 11.49 49.58 18.89
N HIS A 242 11.82 50.73 18.29
CA HIS A 242 13.18 51.25 18.07
C HIS A 242 14.12 50.47 17.13
N TRP A 243 14.13 50.83 15.84
CA TRP A 243 15.36 50.80 15.04
C TRP A 243 15.54 52.15 14.33
N PRO A 244 16.56 52.96 14.67
CA PRO A 244 16.86 54.18 13.93
C PRO A 244 17.45 53.83 12.57
N LEU A 245 16.89 54.44 11.53
CA LEU A 245 17.32 54.40 10.15
C LEU A 245 18.70 55.06 9.94
N THR A 246 19.65 54.30 9.41
CA THR A 246 20.71 54.70 8.46
C THR A 246 21.28 53.36 7.94
N SER A 247 21.49 53.06 6.66
CA SER A 247 21.73 53.85 5.45
C SER A 247 21.55 52.96 4.18
N GLN A 248 21.24 53.62 3.05
CA GLN A 248 21.51 53.26 1.64
C GLN A 248 20.79 52.05 0.96
N GLY A 249 19.65 52.34 0.32
CA GLY A 249 19.65 52.56 -1.14
C GLY A 249 19.58 51.37 -2.12
N VAL A 250 19.12 50.17 -1.74
CA VAL A 250 18.87 49.08 -2.72
C VAL A 250 17.37 48.82 -2.84
N ALA A 251 16.81 49.08 -4.03
CA ALA A 251 15.40 48.84 -4.32
C ALA A 251 15.07 47.34 -4.25
N PRO A 252 14.01 46.92 -3.53
CA PRO A 252 13.65 45.51 -3.43
C PRO A 252 13.12 44.99 -4.77
N ASP A 253 13.68 43.87 -5.21
CA ASP A 253 13.29 43.15 -6.44
C ASP A 253 11.79 42.76 -6.40
N PRO A 254 10.97 43.21 -7.36
CA PRO A 254 9.51 42.98 -7.37
C PRO A 254 9.12 41.52 -7.61
N THR A 255 10.04 40.62 -7.98
CA THR A 255 9.73 39.20 -8.21
C THR A 255 9.48 38.39 -6.93
N ASN A 256 9.73 38.95 -5.73
CA ASN A 256 9.55 38.25 -4.45
C ASN A 256 8.15 38.39 -3.81
N TYR A 257 7.22 39.15 -4.39
CA TYR A 257 5.91 39.43 -3.77
C TYR A 257 4.93 38.24 -3.76
N ILE A 258 5.14 37.22 -4.60
CA ILE A 258 4.20 36.10 -4.75
C ILE A 258 4.33 35.06 -3.62
N THR A 259 5.47 35.00 -2.92
CA THR A 259 5.67 34.03 -1.82
C THR A 259 5.13 34.48 -0.46
N THR A 260 4.74 35.75 -0.32
CA THR A 260 4.24 36.31 0.94
C THR A 260 2.75 36.15 1.19
N ASP A 261 1.96 35.74 0.20
CA ASP A 261 0.49 35.75 0.29
C ASP A 261 -0.16 34.41 0.65
N LEU A 262 0.60 33.30 0.65
CA LEU A 262 0.14 32.02 1.24
C LEU A 262 0.01 32.07 2.79
N ALA A 263 0.03 33.28 3.35
CA ALA A 263 -0.13 33.58 4.76
C ALA A 263 -1.59 33.89 5.13
N ASP A 264 -2.51 34.02 4.17
CA ASP A 264 -3.92 34.16 4.54
C ASP A 264 -4.47 32.81 5.06
N HIS A 265 -5.07 32.87 6.24
CA HIS A 265 -5.63 31.69 6.91
C HIS A 265 -6.72 30.99 6.07
N THR A 266 -7.36 31.73 5.16
CA THR A 266 -8.35 31.21 4.20
C THR A 266 -7.74 30.11 3.32
N ASP A 267 -6.47 30.27 2.92
CA ASP A 267 -5.78 29.30 2.05
C ASP A 267 -5.48 28.01 2.80
N CYS A 268 -5.02 28.08 4.05
CA CYS A 268 -4.78 26.88 4.87
C CYS A 268 -6.05 26.01 5.04
N ILE A 269 -7.20 26.64 5.29
CA ILE A 269 -8.48 25.92 5.41
C ILE A 269 -8.88 25.32 4.05
N ARG A 270 -8.73 26.07 2.95
CA ARG A 270 -9.02 25.58 1.60
C ARG A 270 -8.13 24.39 1.25
N LEU A 271 -6.83 24.46 1.52
CA LEU A 271 -5.88 23.37 1.31
C LEU A 271 -6.22 22.14 2.17
N TYR A 272 -6.63 22.34 3.42
CA TYR A 272 -7.10 21.22 4.25
C TYR A 272 -8.36 20.56 3.67
N ARG A 273 -9.29 21.33 3.12
CA ARG A 273 -10.47 20.78 2.41
C ARG A 273 -10.08 19.97 1.18
N VAL A 274 -9.05 20.38 0.43
CA VAL A 274 -8.48 19.55 -0.66
C VAL A 274 -7.99 18.21 -0.12
N VAL A 275 -7.30 18.20 1.03
CA VAL A 275 -6.87 16.95 1.68
C VAL A 275 -8.04 16.09 2.12
N GLN A 276 -9.12 16.68 2.64
CA GLN A 276 -10.34 15.94 2.99
C GLN A 276 -10.96 15.28 1.75
N ILE A 277 -10.94 15.95 0.59
CA ILE A 277 -11.42 15.35 -0.66
C ILE A 277 -10.53 14.19 -1.09
N LEU A 278 -9.20 14.35 -1.00
CA LEU A 278 -8.25 13.27 -1.28
C LEU A 278 -8.45 12.07 -0.34
N GLU A 279 -8.66 12.32 0.95
CA GLU A 279 -8.97 11.29 1.94
C GLU A 279 -10.25 10.54 1.63
N LYS A 280 -11.31 11.26 1.22
CA LYS A 280 -12.57 10.63 0.82
C LYS A 280 -12.43 9.79 -0.44
N SER A 281 -11.68 10.28 -1.43
CA SER A 281 -11.39 9.54 -2.67
C SER A 281 -10.59 8.27 -2.38
N LEU A 282 -9.56 8.39 -1.53
CA LEU A 282 -8.75 7.26 -1.08
C LEU A 282 -9.58 6.24 -0.29
N ASN A 283 -10.42 6.68 0.66
CA ASN A 283 -11.31 5.81 1.41
C ASN A 283 -12.35 5.13 0.52
N ALA A 284 -12.99 5.85 -0.41
CA ALA A 284 -14.00 5.29 -1.30
C ALA A 284 -13.47 4.08 -2.08
N TYR A 285 -12.20 4.11 -2.47
CA TYR A 285 -11.57 2.98 -3.14
C TYR A 285 -11.07 1.89 -2.18
N LEU A 286 -10.49 2.27 -1.04
CA LEU A 286 -9.81 1.31 -0.15
C LEU A 286 -10.72 0.62 0.86
N SER A 287 -11.70 1.32 1.43
CA SER A 287 -12.37 0.92 2.66
C SER A 287 -13.29 -0.29 2.51
N GLU A 288 -13.84 -0.49 1.31
CA GLU A 288 -14.83 -1.55 1.07
C GLU A 288 -14.19 -2.92 0.85
N ARG A 289 -12.97 -2.97 0.30
CA ARG A 289 -12.38 -4.23 -0.15
C ARG A 289 -10.92 -4.40 0.21
N ILE A 290 -10.08 -3.41 -0.13
CA ILE A 290 -8.63 -3.56 -0.03
C ILE A 290 -8.20 -3.62 1.44
N LEU A 291 -8.68 -2.70 2.26
CA LEU A 291 -8.33 -2.68 3.68
C LEU A 291 -8.88 -3.92 4.44
N PRO A 292 -10.15 -4.37 4.22
CA PRO A 292 -10.64 -5.71 4.59
C PRO A 292 -9.70 -6.86 4.25
N ALA A 293 -9.29 -6.96 2.99
CA ALA A 293 -8.43 -8.04 2.55
C ALA A 293 -7.06 -8.03 3.25
N ILE A 294 -6.45 -6.85 3.41
CA ILE A 294 -5.14 -6.71 4.09
C ILE A 294 -5.26 -7.04 5.59
N MET A 295 -6.22 -6.43 6.28
CA MET A 295 -6.37 -6.56 7.75
C MET A 295 -6.72 -7.98 8.22
N ILE A 296 -7.36 -8.80 7.38
CA ILE A 296 -7.70 -10.19 7.71
C ILE A 296 -6.64 -11.13 7.13
N GLY A 297 -6.25 -10.86 5.89
CA GLY A 297 -5.42 -11.71 5.08
C GLY A 297 -3.97 -11.77 5.53
N ASP A 298 -3.33 -10.61 5.62
CA ASP A 298 -1.90 -10.54 5.92
C ASP A 298 -1.57 -11.11 7.31
N PRO A 299 -2.35 -10.84 8.39
CA PRO A 299 -2.17 -11.53 9.67
C PRO A 299 -2.29 -13.05 9.54
N THR A 300 -3.24 -13.55 8.75
CA THR A 300 -3.40 -14.98 8.54
C THR A 300 -2.18 -15.56 7.83
N VAL A 301 -1.70 -14.91 6.78
CA VAL A 301 -0.48 -15.34 6.06
C VAL A 301 0.74 -15.30 6.98
N GLU A 302 0.86 -14.27 7.82
CA GLU A 302 1.94 -14.12 8.81
C GLU A 302 1.90 -15.23 9.88
N ILE A 303 0.73 -15.52 10.46
CA ILE A 303 0.56 -16.57 11.48
C ILE A 303 0.99 -17.94 10.95
N PHE A 304 0.46 -18.33 9.79
CA PHE A 304 0.77 -19.64 9.21
C PHE A 304 2.20 -19.70 8.65
N GLY A 305 2.70 -18.58 8.11
CA GLY A 305 4.08 -18.45 7.67
C GLY A 305 5.08 -18.60 8.82
N LEU A 306 4.85 -17.94 9.96
CA LEU A 306 5.66 -18.10 11.17
C LEU A 306 5.56 -19.52 11.73
N PHE A 307 4.37 -20.10 11.79
CA PHE A 307 4.16 -21.47 12.25
C PHE A 307 4.99 -22.47 11.42
N VAL A 308 4.93 -22.38 10.09
CA VAL A 308 5.73 -23.24 9.20
C VAL A 308 7.23 -22.99 9.41
N CYS A 309 7.65 -21.72 9.51
CA CYS A 309 9.05 -21.36 9.76
C CYS A 309 9.59 -21.94 11.08
N ILE A 310 8.79 -21.99 12.14
CA ILE A 310 9.24 -22.41 13.47
C ILE A 310 9.06 -23.92 13.65
N SER A 311 7.85 -24.44 13.45
CA SER A 311 7.50 -25.83 13.76
C SER A 311 7.86 -26.83 12.66
N LEU A 312 7.89 -26.39 11.39
CA LEU A 312 8.02 -27.27 10.24
C LEU A 312 9.33 -27.04 9.46
N SER A 313 10.28 -26.30 10.04
CA SER A 313 11.57 -25.99 9.42
C SER A 313 12.40 -27.21 9.04
N LYS A 314 12.35 -28.27 9.86
CA LYS A 314 13.08 -29.52 9.60
C LYS A 314 12.37 -30.44 8.62
N GLU A 315 11.05 -30.30 8.50
CA GLU A 315 10.20 -31.16 7.67
C GLU A 315 10.04 -30.61 6.25
N THR A 316 10.26 -29.31 6.05
CA THR A 316 10.11 -28.64 4.76
C THR A 316 11.44 -28.68 3.98
N PRO A 317 11.53 -29.40 2.85
CA PRO A 317 12.76 -29.44 2.07
C PRO A 317 13.07 -28.09 1.41
N MET A 318 14.36 -27.77 1.28
CA MET A 318 14.81 -26.68 0.41
C MET A 318 14.51 -27.05 -1.05
N PRO A 319 14.08 -26.11 -1.91
CA PRO A 319 14.01 -24.66 -1.69
C PRO A 319 12.67 -24.14 -1.13
N GLY A 320 11.69 -25.03 -0.91
CA GLY A 320 10.34 -24.64 -0.46
C GLY A 320 10.33 -23.86 0.84
N PHE A 321 11.26 -24.18 1.75
CA PHE A 321 11.41 -23.44 2.99
C PHE A 321 11.70 -21.94 2.77
N LEU A 322 12.43 -21.52 1.72
CA LEU A 322 12.79 -20.10 1.51
C LEU A 322 11.57 -19.19 1.26
N ILE A 323 10.48 -19.75 0.75
CA ILE A 323 9.29 -18.97 0.42
C ILE A 323 8.57 -18.51 1.69
N PHE A 324 8.56 -19.32 2.76
CA PHE A 324 7.83 -19.00 3.98
C PHE A 324 8.43 -17.80 4.76
N PRO A 325 9.75 -17.71 5.02
CA PRO A 325 10.37 -16.53 5.60
C PRO A 325 10.18 -15.28 4.74
N LEU A 326 10.29 -15.41 3.41
CA LEU A 326 10.08 -14.28 2.50
C LEU A 326 8.64 -13.77 2.61
N MET A 327 7.66 -14.66 2.49
CA MET A 327 6.23 -14.34 2.60
C MET A 327 5.92 -13.69 3.95
N THR A 328 6.34 -14.33 5.04
CA THR A 328 6.12 -13.87 6.41
C THR A 328 6.75 -12.50 6.68
N THR A 329 7.98 -12.29 6.21
CA THR A 329 8.70 -11.02 6.40
C THR A 329 8.02 -9.91 5.63
N VAL A 330 7.62 -10.16 4.38
CA VAL A 330 6.93 -9.17 3.56
C VAL A 330 5.56 -8.83 4.13
N THR A 331 4.76 -9.81 4.56
CA THR A 331 3.44 -9.55 5.15
C THR A 331 3.54 -8.88 6.51
N GLY A 332 4.47 -9.30 7.38
CA GLY A 332 4.71 -8.65 8.67
C GLY A 332 5.14 -7.19 8.52
N ILE A 333 6.10 -6.90 7.62
CA ILE A 333 6.50 -5.52 7.31
C ILE A 333 5.31 -4.74 6.73
N ASN A 334 4.56 -5.34 5.79
CA ASN A 334 3.38 -4.69 5.21
C ASN A 334 2.36 -4.31 6.27
N ASN A 335 2.00 -5.25 7.17
CA ASN A 335 1.11 -5.03 8.31
C ASN A 335 1.57 -3.86 9.18
N VAL A 336 2.84 -3.88 9.62
CA VAL A 336 3.38 -2.82 10.48
C VAL A 336 3.37 -1.47 9.76
N VAL A 337 3.87 -1.40 8.52
CA VAL A 337 3.99 -0.16 7.77
C VAL A 337 2.62 0.42 7.44
N ILE A 338 1.71 -0.37 6.87
CA ILE A 338 0.36 0.08 6.48
C ILE A 338 -0.42 0.59 7.69
N VAL A 339 -0.51 -0.19 8.75
CA VAL A 339 -1.34 0.15 9.91
C VAL A 339 -0.71 1.31 10.68
N ALA A 340 0.62 1.40 10.77
CA ALA A 340 1.31 2.52 11.42
C ALA A 340 1.14 3.84 10.63
N LEU A 341 1.17 3.79 9.30
CA LEU A 341 0.92 4.95 8.46
C LEU A 341 -0.53 5.44 8.61
N ALA A 342 -1.49 4.50 8.56
CA ALA A 342 -2.91 4.81 8.75
C ALA A 342 -3.19 5.43 10.13
N SER A 343 -2.51 4.98 11.19
CA SER A 343 -2.68 5.58 12.51
C SER A 343 -2.02 6.95 12.66
N LYS A 344 -0.83 7.14 12.08
CA LYS A 344 -0.17 8.46 12.02
C LYS A 344 -1.01 9.48 11.25
N PHE A 345 -1.70 9.04 10.21
CA PHE A 345 -2.60 9.87 9.41
C PHE A 345 -3.68 10.52 10.28
N HIS A 346 -4.31 9.73 11.15
CA HIS A 346 -5.30 10.21 12.10
C HIS A 346 -4.68 11.23 13.08
N SER A 347 -3.62 10.84 13.80
CA SER A 347 -3.01 11.69 14.83
C SER A 347 -2.41 12.99 14.28
N ALA A 348 -1.85 12.98 13.07
CA ALA A 348 -1.30 14.17 12.44
C ALA A 348 -2.40 15.20 12.11
N SER A 349 -3.53 14.72 11.59
CA SER A 349 -4.66 15.59 11.24
C SER A 349 -5.35 16.17 12.48
N GLU A 350 -5.50 15.37 13.55
CA GLU A 350 -6.07 15.81 14.82
C GLU A 350 -5.20 16.90 15.47
N ARG A 351 -3.89 16.65 15.58
CA ARG A 351 -2.94 17.63 16.12
C ARG A 351 -2.98 18.95 15.35
N LEU A 352 -3.06 18.89 14.02
CA LEU A 352 -3.15 20.08 13.19
C LEU A 352 -4.42 20.89 13.51
N LEU A 353 -5.58 20.23 13.59
CA LEU A 353 -6.86 20.89 13.90
C LEU A 353 -6.89 21.46 15.32
N VAL A 354 -6.38 20.75 16.33
CA VAL A 354 -6.28 21.25 17.71
C VAL A 354 -5.37 22.48 17.80
N CYS A 355 -4.20 22.44 17.15
CA CYS A 355 -3.32 23.59 17.03
C CYS A 355 -4.00 24.77 16.34
N TRP A 356 -4.85 24.47 15.35
CA TRP A 356 -5.63 25.49 14.64
C TRP A 356 -6.70 26.12 15.52
N GLU A 357 -7.43 25.31 16.28
CA GLU A 357 -8.48 25.75 17.18
C GLU A 357 -7.92 26.59 18.34
N ARG A 358 -6.84 26.14 19.00
CA ARG A 358 -6.21 26.89 20.09
C ARG A 358 -5.78 28.28 19.65
N ALA A 359 -5.14 28.39 18.49
CA ALA A 359 -4.73 29.69 17.99
C ALA A 359 -5.90 30.51 17.39
N SER A 360 -7.04 29.88 17.07
CA SER A 360 -8.30 30.60 16.82
C SER A 360 -8.90 31.19 18.10
N LEU A 361 -8.72 30.55 19.26
CA LEU A 361 -9.24 31.04 20.54
C LEU A 361 -8.44 32.20 21.13
N SER A 362 -7.15 32.32 20.81
CA SER A 362 -6.23 33.30 21.41
C SER A 362 -6.45 34.77 20.95
N ASN A 363 -7.69 35.17 20.63
CA ASN A 363 -8.09 36.52 20.16
C ASN A 363 -7.45 37.00 18.84
N LYS A 364 -6.66 36.18 18.14
CA LYS A 364 -6.12 36.53 16.81
C LYS A 364 -7.14 36.31 15.66
N TRP A 365 -8.30 35.71 15.92
CA TRP A 365 -9.30 35.29 14.92
C TRP A 365 -10.69 35.87 15.23
N ASN A 366 -10.87 37.19 15.12
CA ASN A 366 -12.15 37.86 15.42
C ASN A 366 -13.29 37.53 14.43
N ASN A 367 -13.05 36.72 13.41
CA ASN A 367 -14.10 36.40 12.44
C ASN A 367 -14.85 35.11 12.85
N LYS A 368 -16.06 35.29 13.39
CA LYS A 368 -16.99 34.20 13.76
C LYS A 368 -17.16 33.17 12.63
N LEU A 369 -17.11 33.63 11.38
CA LEU A 369 -17.24 32.76 10.20
C LEU A 369 -16.07 31.76 10.09
N ARG A 370 -14.82 32.22 10.24
CA ARG A 370 -13.62 31.35 10.16
C ARG A 370 -13.60 30.26 11.23
N ARG A 371 -14.11 30.57 12.44
CA ARG A 371 -14.25 29.57 13.51
C ARG A 371 -15.30 28.51 13.16
N ARG A 372 -16.39 28.89 12.47
CA ARG A 372 -17.37 27.94 11.95
C ARG A 372 -16.77 27.06 10.86
N ASP A 373 -16.00 27.64 9.94
CA ASP A 373 -15.32 26.89 8.89
C ASP A 373 -14.31 25.88 9.46
N LEU A 374 -13.52 26.27 10.46
CA LEU A 374 -12.58 25.37 11.12
C LEU A 374 -13.29 24.23 11.86
N ARG A 375 -14.43 24.52 12.53
CA ARG A 375 -15.25 23.49 13.18
C ARG A 375 -15.92 22.54 12.19
N ALA A 376 -16.11 22.97 10.94
CA ALA A 376 -16.59 22.10 9.88
C ALA A 376 -15.49 21.15 9.34
N CYS A 377 -14.22 21.42 9.64
CA CYS A 377 -13.13 20.51 9.29
C CYS A 377 -13.10 19.31 10.24
N ASN A 378 -13.41 18.13 9.70
CA ASN A 378 -13.29 16.86 10.41
C ASN A 378 -11.84 16.34 10.39
N VAL A 379 -11.46 15.67 11.48
CA VAL A 379 -10.23 14.86 11.57
C VAL A 379 -10.24 13.77 10.49
N LEU A 380 -9.12 13.59 9.80
CA LEU A 380 -8.97 12.62 8.72
C LEU A 380 -8.85 11.21 9.30
N LYS A 381 -9.47 10.21 8.64
CA LYS A 381 -9.48 8.83 9.12
C LYS A 381 -9.42 7.84 7.96
N ILE A 382 -8.50 6.86 8.00
CA ILE A 382 -8.57 5.73 7.08
C ILE A 382 -9.63 4.76 7.60
N LYS A 383 -10.71 4.57 6.83
CA LYS A 383 -11.89 3.80 7.24
C LYS A 383 -11.80 2.34 6.82
N PHE A 384 -12.35 1.49 7.67
CA PHE A 384 -12.55 0.07 7.47
C PHE A 384 -13.98 -0.28 7.85
N GLY A 385 -14.87 -0.43 6.86
CA GLY A 385 -16.30 -0.52 7.13
C GLY A 385 -16.79 0.67 7.97
N SER A 386 -17.37 0.40 9.15
CA SER A 386 -17.79 1.42 10.12
C SER A 386 -16.68 1.88 11.08
N ASN A 387 -15.52 1.23 11.08
CA ASN A 387 -14.41 1.47 12.00
C ASN A 387 -13.28 2.28 11.32
N PHE A 388 -12.25 2.63 12.09
CA PHE A 388 -11.03 3.29 11.60
C PHE A 388 -9.79 2.76 12.30
N VAL A 389 -8.62 2.96 11.70
CA VAL A 389 -7.33 2.49 12.24
C VAL A 389 -6.83 3.45 13.32
N GLU A 390 -6.61 2.94 14.52
CA GLU A 390 -6.12 3.70 15.68
C GLU A 390 -4.61 3.53 15.91
N LYS A 391 -4.02 4.36 16.78
CA LYS A 391 -2.59 4.33 17.12
C LYS A 391 -2.13 2.99 17.70
N GLY A 392 -2.99 2.30 18.43
CA GLY A 392 -2.70 1.00 19.03
C GLY A 392 -2.82 -0.19 18.06
N THR A 393 -3.53 -0.02 16.93
CA THR A 393 -3.86 -1.13 16.03
C THR A 393 -2.64 -1.91 15.52
N PRO A 394 -1.48 -1.29 15.14
CA PRO A 394 -0.33 -2.06 14.67
C PRO A 394 0.23 -3.01 15.74
N LEU A 395 0.29 -2.56 17.00
CA LEU A 395 0.80 -3.34 18.12
C LEU A 395 -0.16 -4.48 18.48
N VAL A 396 -1.47 -4.19 18.53
CA VAL A 396 -2.50 -5.20 18.79
C VAL A 396 -2.53 -6.26 17.69
N LEU A 397 -2.36 -5.85 16.43
CA LEU A 397 -2.33 -6.77 15.29
C LEU A 397 -1.13 -7.72 15.36
N GLN A 398 0.05 -7.19 15.67
CA GLN A 398 1.29 -7.98 15.80
C GLN A 398 1.27 -8.91 17.01
N ASP A 399 0.79 -8.42 18.16
CA ASP A 399 0.55 -9.25 19.34
C ASP A 399 -0.42 -10.39 19.04
N PHE A 400 -1.51 -10.11 18.31
CA PHE A 400 -2.43 -11.14 17.83
C PHE A 400 -1.72 -12.18 16.94
N CYS A 401 -0.95 -11.77 15.93
CA CYS A 401 -0.20 -12.69 15.06
C CYS A 401 0.74 -13.60 15.87
N ILE A 402 1.50 -13.05 16.81
CA ILE A 402 2.45 -13.79 17.64
C ILE A 402 1.70 -14.78 18.55
N ASN A 403 0.65 -14.32 19.24
CA ASN A 403 -0.12 -15.15 20.16
C ASN A 403 -0.79 -16.32 19.43
N GLN A 404 -1.41 -16.10 18.27
CA GLN A 404 -2.00 -17.18 17.47
C GLN A 404 -0.93 -18.15 16.95
N THR A 405 0.24 -17.66 16.55
CA THR A 405 1.36 -18.52 16.14
C THR A 405 1.80 -19.41 17.31
N ILE A 406 1.98 -18.86 18.51
CA ILE A 406 2.35 -19.63 19.70
C ILE A 406 1.29 -20.68 20.02
N SER A 407 -0.01 -20.33 19.94
CA SER A 407 -1.09 -21.29 20.14
C SER A 407 -1.02 -22.46 19.15
N LEU A 408 -0.77 -22.20 17.86
CA LEU A 408 -0.59 -23.26 16.86
C LEU A 408 0.63 -24.14 17.15
N ILE A 409 1.74 -23.55 17.59
CA ILE A 409 2.95 -24.29 17.98
C ILE A 409 2.66 -25.23 19.15
N LEU A 410 1.95 -24.75 20.17
CA LEU A 410 1.59 -25.56 21.35
C LEU A 410 0.66 -26.71 20.98
N LEU A 411 -0.38 -26.45 20.18
CA LEU A 411 -1.31 -27.48 19.68
C LEU A 411 -0.60 -28.56 18.86
N ASN A 412 0.37 -28.18 18.03
CA ASN A 412 1.15 -29.13 17.24
C ASN A 412 2.07 -30.00 18.11
N ARG A 413 2.55 -29.48 19.24
CA ARG A 413 3.41 -30.22 20.17
C ARG A 413 2.64 -31.26 20.96
N GLU A 414 1.39 -30.99 21.34
CA GLU A 414 0.55 -31.95 22.08
C GLU A 414 0.12 -33.17 21.24
N ARG A 415 0.17 -33.08 19.91
CA ARG A 415 -0.15 -34.20 19.01
C ARG A 415 1.00 -35.17 18.78
N LYS A 416 2.25 -34.78 19.09
CA LYS A 416 3.46 -35.61 18.97
C LYS A 416 3.75 -36.27 20.31
#